data_AF-A0A9P0DQD7-F1
#
_entry.id   AF-A0A9P0DQD7-F1
#
_cell.length_a   1.000
_cell.length_b   1.000
_cell.length_c   1.000
_cell.angle_alpha   90.00
_cell.angle_beta   90.00
_cell.angle_gamma   90.00
#
_symmetry.space_group_name_H-M   'P 1'
#
loop_
_entity.id
_entity.type
_entity.pdbx_description
1 polymer ?
#
loop_
_entity_poly.entity_id
_entity_poly.type
_entity_poly.pdbx_seq_one_letter_code
_entity_poly.pdbx_strand_id
1 'polypeptide(L)'
;MNLLSIQTNMAELLEVQNKLLSMKCCLCKNVLSVPPIMVLSEDGTELKCGRCENNNDKASICRNIALENMAMFFSFPCKYRNCNEMIPWREVESHEDACDERTIGCPIHYQECSEGRVQVLTLEEHCKRYHKENIYYETLNFSLSPNEDNISILISSNQQFIIYITTGIKLSEINVASLKKISECFTYDLKLSSTCNNTFVAYENQPISKYDEIDHLLRYIRSDDCDLSGYPHTKVEDNVPVNKFLKEVDMTAVKLLFGDISKIRYRITIVPKKEYKDNNKESSSEIATVENHKKEVNIVDESLEKLKKQLQCPICMEYMIDKIYSCDEGHVLCINCKIQLTECPSCRTELGKLRNFPLENLADEVVLPCLFSKNGCEFTGKLELLSQHERECVHK
;
A
#
# COMPACT_ATOMS: atom_id res chain seq x y z
N MET A 1 -27.68 -1.67 -26.02
CA MET A 1 -26.94 -2.85 -25.54
C MET A 1 -27.85 -3.66 -24.65
N ASN A 2 -27.78 -4.99 -24.77
CA ASN A 2 -28.75 -5.92 -24.17
C ASN A 2 -28.27 -6.32 -22.77
N LEU A 3 -29.16 -6.49 -21.79
CA LEU A 3 -28.78 -6.90 -20.42
C LEU A 3 -27.93 -8.19 -20.38
N LEU A 4 -28.11 -9.07 -21.37
CA LEU A 4 -27.31 -10.28 -21.55
C LEU A 4 -25.81 -9.98 -21.76
N SER A 5 -25.44 -8.98 -22.56
CA SER A 5 -24.02 -8.72 -22.87
C SER A 5 -23.26 -8.22 -21.63
N ILE A 6 -23.94 -7.47 -20.76
CA ILE A 6 -23.38 -6.97 -19.50
C ILE A 6 -23.14 -8.14 -18.53
N GLN A 7 -24.10 -9.07 -18.43
CA GLN A 7 -23.96 -10.25 -17.59
C GLN A 7 -22.78 -11.13 -18.05
N THR A 8 -22.59 -11.27 -19.36
CA THR A 8 -21.44 -11.98 -19.93
C THR A 8 -20.11 -11.27 -19.61
N ASN A 9 -20.02 -9.96 -19.85
CA ASN A 9 -18.79 -9.19 -19.58
C ASN A 9 -18.41 -9.19 -18.09
N MET A 10 -19.41 -9.11 -17.20
CA MET A 10 -19.16 -9.24 -15.75
C MET A 10 -18.69 -10.63 -15.36
N ALA A 11 -19.21 -11.69 -15.99
CA ALA A 11 -18.76 -13.05 -15.75
C ALA A 11 -17.30 -13.25 -16.18
N GLU A 12 -16.90 -12.72 -17.35
CA GLU A 12 -15.50 -12.74 -17.82
C GLU A 12 -14.56 -12.04 -16.82
N LEU A 13 -14.91 -10.82 -16.38
CA LEU A 13 -14.11 -10.10 -15.39
C LEU A 13 -14.00 -10.87 -14.06
N LEU A 14 -15.08 -11.55 -13.64
CA LEU A 14 -15.07 -12.35 -12.42
C LEU A 14 -14.16 -13.58 -12.55
N GLU A 15 -14.15 -14.25 -13.70
CA GLU A 15 -13.23 -15.38 -13.97
C GLU A 15 -11.77 -14.92 -13.88
N VAL A 16 -11.45 -13.79 -14.51
CA VAL A 16 -10.10 -13.19 -14.44
C VAL A 16 -9.74 -12.81 -13.00
N GLN A 17 -10.67 -12.17 -12.26
CA GLN A 17 -10.45 -11.81 -10.86
C GLN A 17 -10.16 -13.05 -10.01
N ASN A 18 -10.95 -14.11 -10.15
CA ASN A 18 -10.75 -15.36 -9.42
C ASN A 18 -9.37 -15.97 -9.70
N LYS A 19 -8.93 -15.91 -10.96
CA LYS A 19 -7.60 -16.38 -11.35
C LYS A 19 -6.50 -15.56 -10.67
N LEU A 20 -6.60 -14.23 -10.71
CA LEU A 20 -5.66 -13.33 -10.03
C LEU A 20 -5.62 -13.57 -8.51
N LEU A 21 -6.77 -13.77 -7.88
CA LEU A 21 -6.86 -14.06 -6.44
C LEU A 21 -6.25 -15.41 -6.05
N SER A 22 -6.16 -16.36 -6.99
CA SER A 22 -5.49 -17.64 -6.78
C SER A 22 -3.96 -17.54 -6.84
N MET A 23 -3.41 -16.48 -7.47
CA MET A 23 -1.97 -16.30 -7.64
C MET A 23 -1.33 -15.76 -6.35
N LYS A 24 -0.39 -16.54 -5.80
CA LYS A 24 0.24 -16.26 -4.50
C LYS A 24 1.74 -16.09 -4.63
N CYS A 25 2.29 -15.19 -3.82
CA CYS A 25 3.72 -15.04 -3.65
C CYS A 25 4.33 -16.36 -3.13
N CYS A 26 5.39 -16.84 -3.76
CA CYS A 26 6.06 -18.07 -3.35
C CYS A 26 6.71 -17.94 -1.96
N LEU A 27 7.00 -16.71 -1.52
CA LEU A 27 7.65 -16.41 -0.25
C LEU A 27 6.63 -16.23 0.89
N CYS A 28 5.81 -15.17 0.84
CA CYS A 28 4.88 -14.85 1.93
C CYS A 28 3.50 -15.53 1.81
N LYS A 29 3.22 -16.24 0.71
CA LYS A 29 1.95 -16.92 0.42
C LYS A 29 0.70 -16.01 0.33
N ASN A 30 0.86 -14.70 0.45
CA ASN A 30 -0.19 -13.73 0.19
C ASN A 30 -0.47 -13.59 -1.31
N VAL A 31 -1.66 -13.09 -1.64
CA VAL A 31 -2.05 -12.77 -3.02
C VAL A 31 -1.08 -11.73 -3.62
N LEU A 32 -0.78 -11.84 -4.91
CA LEU A 32 0.11 -10.93 -5.66
C LEU A 32 -0.55 -9.57 -5.93
N SER A 33 -0.87 -8.84 -4.87
CA SER A 33 -1.62 -7.58 -4.90
C SER A 33 -0.78 -6.33 -4.62
N VAL A 34 0.54 -6.47 -4.46
CA VAL A 34 1.47 -5.34 -4.21
C VAL A 34 2.66 -5.45 -5.17
N PRO A 35 2.92 -4.40 -5.98
CA PRO A 35 4.07 -4.35 -6.89
C PRO A 35 5.39 -4.07 -6.14
N PRO A 36 6.55 -4.37 -6.73
CA PRO A 36 6.71 -5.06 -8.01
C PRO A 36 6.40 -6.57 -7.89
N ILE A 37 5.75 -7.14 -8.90
CA ILE A 37 5.57 -8.58 -9.03
C ILE A 37 6.75 -9.12 -9.85
N MET A 38 7.63 -9.88 -9.21
CA MET A 38 8.86 -10.40 -9.79
C MET A 38 8.75 -11.88 -10.12
N VAL A 39 9.39 -12.31 -11.20
CA VAL A 39 9.57 -13.71 -11.57
C VAL A 39 10.90 -14.21 -11.01
N LEU A 40 10.89 -15.36 -10.34
CA LEU A 40 12.08 -15.95 -9.69
C LEU A 40 12.60 -17.21 -10.39
N SER A 41 11.78 -17.89 -11.20
CA SER A 41 12.14 -19.14 -11.86
C SER A 41 12.16 -18.99 -13.38
N GLU A 42 13.06 -19.70 -14.04
CA GLU A 42 13.18 -19.69 -15.51
C GLU A 42 11.92 -20.20 -16.23
N ASP A 43 11.12 -21.02 -15.54
CA ASP A 43 9.84 -21.50 -16.01
C ASP A 43 8.70 -20.51 -15.75
N GLY A 44 8.94 -19.33 -15.17
CA GLY A 44 7.93 -18.30 -14.96
C GLY A 44 6.86 -18.61 -13.89
N THR A 45 6.97 -19.72 -13.15
CA THR A 45 5.95 -20.16 -12.18
C THR A 45 6.14 -19.60 -10.77
N GLU A 46 7.38 -19.36 -10.34
CA GLU A 46 7.68 -18.78 -9.03
C GLU A 46 7.58 -17.25 -9.09
N LEU A 47 6.56 -16.69 -8.45
CA LEU A 47 6.32 -15.25 -8.39
C LEU A 47 6.55 -14.69 -6.98
N LYS A 48 7.17 -13.51 -6.90
CA LYS A 48 7.42 -12.75 -5.66
C LYS A 48 6.67 -11.41 -5.72
N CYS A 49 5.98 -11.03 -4.65
CA CYS A 49 5.36 -9.70 -4.55
C CYS A 49 6.31 -8.65 -3.94
N GLY A 50 5.97 -7.37 -4.08
CA GLY A 50 6.75 -6.25 -3.54
C GLY A 50 6.89 -6.21 -2.02
N ARG A 51 6.02 -6.93 -1.29
CA ARG A 51 6.16 -7.08 0.17
C ARG A 51 7.46 -7.79 0.59
N CYS A 52 8.11 -8.52 -0.31
CA CYS A 52 9.23 -9.42 0.01
C CYS A 52 10.56 -8.97 -0.61
N GLU A 53 10.76 -7.65 -0.81
CA GLU A 53 11.95 -7.13 -1.50
C GLU A 53 13.28 -7.56 -0.86
N ASN A 54 13.36 -7.70 0.47
CA ASN A 54 14.62 -7.90 1.20
C ASN A 54 14.88 -9.31 1.74
N ASN A 55 14.03 -10.29 1.43
CA ASN A 55 14.01 -11.57 2.14
C ASN A 55 14.67 -12.75 1.42
N ASN A 56 15.45 -12.59 0.34
CA ASN A 56 16.09 -13.77 -0.30
C ASN A 56 17.30 -13.50 -1.22
N ASP A 57 18.27 -14.42 -1.12
CA ASP A 57 19.44 -14.62 -2.00
C ASP A 57 19.08 -15.07 -3.44
N LYS A 58 17.81 -15.30 -3.76
CA LYS A 58 17.36 -15.66 -5.11
C LYS A 58 17.26 -14.40 -5.98
N ALA A 59 18.17 -14.28 -6.96
CA ALA A 59 18.11 -13.25 -7.98
C ALA A 59 16.76 -13.28 -8.70
N SER A 60 16.10 -12.12 -8.77
CA SER A 60 14.86 -11.97 -9.56
C SER A 60 15.23 -11.88 -11.04
N ILE A 61 14.48 -12.57 -11.91
CA ILE A 61 14.76 -12.62 -13.36
C ILE A 61 14.22 -11.36 -14.03
N CYS A 62 12.93 -11.09 -13.89
CA CYS A 62 12.29 -9.90 -14.46
C CYS A 62 11.04 -9.51 -13.64
N ARG A 63 10.53 -8.30 -13.87
CA ARG A 63 9.21 -7.86 -13.39
C ARG A 63 8.12 -8.39 -14.32
N ASN A 64 6.95 -8.78 -13.80
CA ASN A 64 5.80 -9.17 -14.61
C ASN A 64 4.85 -7.99 -14.79
N ILE A 65 5.23 -7.05 -15.66
CA ILE A 65 4.48 -5.80 -15.90
C ILE A 65 3.06 -6.08 -16.41
N ALA A 66 2.88 -7.07 -17.28
CA ALA A 66 1.57 -7.40 -17.83
C ALA A 66 0.59 -7.87 -16.74
N LEU A 67 1.05 -8.67 -15.78
CA LEU A 67 0.25 -9.11 -14.64
C LEU A 67 -0.16 -7.93 -13.75
N GLU A 68 0.76 -6.99 -13.50
CA GLU A 68 0.45 -5.76 -12.76
C GLU A 68 -0.58 -4.90 -13.48
N ASN A 69 -0.42 -4.70 -14.80
CA ASN A 69 -1.36 -3.96 -15.63
C ASN A 69 -2.77 -4.56 -15.60
N MET A 70 -2.88 -5.89 -15.58
CA MET A 70 -4.17 -6.57 -15.42
C MET A 70 -4.74 -6.40 -14.02
N ALA A 71 -3.91 -6.55 -12.99
CA ALA A 71 -4.35 -6.42 -11.60
C ALA A 71 -4.93 -5.02 -11.30
N MET A 72 -4.48 -3.97 -11.98
CA MET A 72 -4.98 -2.59 -11.81
C MET A 72 -6.49 -2.40 -12.02
N PHE A 73 -7.17 -3.33 -12.69
CA PHE A 73 -8.63 -3.29 -12.91
C PHE A 73 -9.44 -3.96 -11.78
N PHE A 74 -8.77 -4.58 -10.80
CA PHE A 74 -9.42 -5.40 -9.79
C PHE A 74 -9.13 -4.93 -8.37
N SER A 75 -10.01 -5.37 -7.47
CA SER A 75 -9.83 -5.25 -6.03
C SER A 75 -9.31 -6.56 -5.43
N PHE A 76 -8.50 -6.44 -4.40
CA PHE A 76 -7.80 -7.53 -3.72
C PHE A 76 -8.07 -7.50 -2.22
N PRO A 77 -8.08 -8.68 -1.58
CA PRO A 77 -8.21 -8.75 -0.13
C PRO A 77 -6.95 -8.20 0.55
N CYS A 78 -7.15 -7.64 1.74
CA CYS A 78 -6.07 -7.31 2.65
C CYS A 78 -5.30 -8.57 3.09
N LYS A 79 -3.99 -8.46 3.36
CA LYS A 79 -3.19 -9.57 3.92
C LYS A 79 -3.62 -9.99 5.33
N TYR A 80 -4.25 -9.09 6.10
CA TYR A 80 -4.67 -9.36 7.47
C TYR A 80 -6.00 -10.12 7.45
N ARG A 81 -6.02 -11.34 8.01
CA ARG A 81 -7.16 -12.27 7.91
C ARG A 81 -8.48 -11.74 8.46
N ASN A 82 -8.41 -10.82 9.42
CA ASN A 82 -9.59 -10.22 10.04
C ASN A 82 -10.12 -9.01 9.27
N CYS A 83 -9.36 -8.49 8.30
CA CYS A 83 -9.81 -7.42 7.42
C CYS A 83 -10.53 -8.02 6.22
N ASN A 84 -11.83 -7.75 6.09
CA ASN A 84 -12.67 -8.26 5.01
C ASN A 84 -12.80 -7.28 3.83
N GLU A 85 -12.01 -6.21 3.80
CA GLU A 85 -12.08 -5.21 2.73
C GLU A 85 -11.48 -5.73 1.42
N MET A 86 -12.16 -5.40 0.31
CA MET A 86 -11.67 -5.60 -1.04
C MET A 86 -11.16 -4.25 -1.57
N ILE A 87 -9.83 -4.10 -1.63
CA ILE A 87 -9.17 -2.83 -1.89
C ILE A 87 -8.70 -2.77 -3.35
N PRO A 88 -8.94 -1.67 -4.09
CA PRO A 88 -8.38 -1.49 -5.44
C PRO A 88 -6.86 -1.72 -5.43
N TRP A 89 -6.33 -2.45 -6.42
CA TRP A 89 -4.92 -2.88 -6.43
C TRP A 89 -3.89 -1.77 -6.11
N ARG A 90 -4.11 -0.56 -6.65
CA ARG A 90 -3.23 0.61 -6.42
C ARG A 90 -3.17 1.09 -4.98
N GLU A 91 -4.17 0.73 -4.16
CA GLU A 91 -4.33 1.22 -2.80
C GLU A 91 -4.01 0.15 -1.76
N VAL A 92 -3.82 -1.11 -2.16
CA VAL A 92 -3.61 -2.25 -1.25
C VAL A 92 -2.46 -2.01 -0.28
N GLU A 93 -1.30 -1.56 -0.77
CA GLU A 93 -0.14 -1.27 0.09
C GLU A 93 -0.49 -0.18 1.12
N SER A 94 -1.04 0.94 0.66
CA SER A 94 -1.42 2.04 1.55
C SER A 94 -2.54 1.68 2.53
N HIS A 95 -3.45 0.76 2.16
CA HIS A 95 -4.45 0.21 3.07
C HIS A 95 -3.76 -0.66 4.11
N GLU A 96 -2.89 -1.59 3.71
CA GLU A 96 -2.20 -2.48 4.65
C GLU A 96 -1.41 -1.70 5.70
N ASP A 97 -0.77 -0.60 5.30
CA ASP A 97 -0.02 0.30 6.19
C ASP A 97 -0.91 1.08 7.16
N ALA A 98 -2.19 1.25 6.83
CA ALA A 98 -3.18 1.98 7.62
C ALA A 98 -4.27 1.08 8.24
N CYS A 99 -4.21 -0.23 7.99
CA CYS A 99 -5.24 -1.19 8.39
C CYS A 99 -5.32 -1.29 9.92
N ASP A 100 -6.52 -1.35 10.48
CA ASP A 100 -6.74 -1.48 11.92
C ASP A 100 -6.37 -2.89 12.44
N GLU A 101 -6.41 -3.89 11.57
CA GLU A 101 -6.03 -5.28 11.86
C GLU A 101 -4.52 -5.52 11.76
N ARG A 102 -3.74 -4.48 11.43
CA ARG A 102 -2.29 -4.61 11.33
C ARG A 102 -1.67 -4.73 12.71
N THR A 103 -0.54 -5.44 12.76
CA THR A 103 0.26 -5.61 13.97
C THR A 103 1.51 -4.75 13.90
N ILE A 104 1.74 -3.93 14.93
CA ILE A 104 2.96 -3.14 15.12
C ILE A 104 3.73 -3.69 16.32
N GLY A 105 5.05 -3.45 16.39
CA GLY A 105 5.77 -3.63 17.66
C GLY A 105 5.21 -2.71 18.75
N CYS A 106 5.36 -3.11 20.01
CA CYS A 106 4.94 -2.29 21.14
C CYS A 106 5.63 -0.91 21.07
N PRO A 107 4.89 0.20 21.00
CA PRO A 107 5.50 1.51 20.80
C PRO A 107 6.16 2.07 22.07
N ILE A 108 5.97 1.46 23.24
CA ILE A 108 6.49 2.02 24.51
C ILE A 108 7.79 1.31 24.93
N HIS A 109 7.82 -0.02 24.85
CA HIS A 109 8.98 -0.84 25.18
C HIS A 109 9.14 -1.94 24.14
N TYR A 110 9.54 -1.58 22.92
CA TYR A 110 9.54 -2.46 21.74
C TYR A 110 10.09 -3.87 22.00
N GLN A 111 11.31 -3.98 22.53
CA GLN A 111 11.97 -5.27 22.78
C GLN A 111 11.70 -5.86 24.17
N GLU A 112 11.30 -5.03 25.14
CA GLU A 112 11.17 -5.45 26.55
C GLU A 112 9.71 -5.69 26.96
N CYS A 113 8.76 -5.38 26.09
CA CYS A 113 7.35 -5.63 26.32
C CYS A 113 7.02 -7.12 26.16
N SER A 114 6.28 -7.67 27.12
CA SER A 114 5.97 -9.11 27.19
C SER A 114 5.19 -9.65 25.98
N GLU A 115 4.44 -8.81 25.25
CA GLU A 115 3.70 -9.22 24.06
C GLU A 115 4.47 -8.96 22.74
N GLY A 116 5.48 -8.08 22.77
CA GLY A 116 6.34 -7.74 21.62
C GLY A 116 5.63 -7.04 20.45
N ARG A 117 4.65 -7.69 19.82
CA ARG A 117 3.81 -7.14 18.73
C ARG A 117 2.34 -7.15 19.12
N VAL A 118 1.64 -6.09 18.75
CA VAL A 118 0.25 -5.81 19.17
C VAL A 118 -0.57 -5.38 17.96
N GLN A 119 -1.83 -5.82 17.89
CA GLN A 119 -2.76 -5.31 16.88
C GLN A 119 -3.14 -3.87 17.20
N VAL A 120 -3.20 -3.00 16.18
CA VAL A 120 -3.58 -1.59 16.36
C VAL A 120 -4.96 -1.46 17.01
N LEU A 121 -5.90 -2.34 16.64
CA LEU A 121 -7.24 -2.38 17.24
C LEU A 121 -7.21 -2.60 18.77
N THR A 122 -6.31 -3.46 19.26
CA THR A 122 -6.23 -3.84 20.69
C THR A 122 -5.14 -3.08 21.45
N LEU A 123 -4.48 -2.11 20.81
CA LEU A 123 -3.37 -1.37 21.40
C LEU A 123 -3.76 -0.60 22.67
N GLU A 124 -4.98 -0.04 22.72
CA GLU A 124 -5.50 0.60 23.93
C GLU A 124 -5.57 -0.37 25.11
N GLU A 125 -6.12 -1.58 24.89
CA GLU A 125 -6.26 -2.60 25.93
C GLU A 125 -4.90 -3.12 26.39
N HIS A 126 -3.99 -3.33 25.45
CA HIS A 126 -2.60 -3.66 25.71
C HIS A 126 -1.94 -2.62 26.63
N CYS A 127 -2.00 -1.34 26.28
CA CYS A 127 -1.39 -0.27 27.07
C CYS A 127 -2.06 -0.12 28.45
N LYS A 128 -3.38 -0.29 28.57
CA LYS A 128 -4.06 -0.35 29.87
C LYS A 128 -3.56 -1.48 30.76
N ARG A 129 -3.12 -2.60 30.18
CA ARG A 129 -2.66 -3.77 30.93
C ARG A 129 -1.19 -3.66 31.32
N TYR A 130 -0.33 -3.25 30.39
CA TYR A 130 1.13 -3.33 30.53
C TYR A 130 1.82 -1.96 30.71
N HIS A 131 1.20 -0.85 30.27
CA HIS A 131 1.82 0.49 30.21
C HIS A 131 0.89 1.60 30.72
N LYS A 132 0.33 1.41 31.92
CA LYS A 132 -0.67 2.33 32.51
C LYS A 132 -0.18 3.77 32.68
N GLU A 133 1.12 3.98 32.81
CA GLU A 133 1.74 5.30 33.02
C GLU A 133 1.96 6.07 31.70
N ASN A 134 1.84 5.39 30.56
CA ASN A 134 2.13 5.92 29.23
C ASN A 134 0.87 6.06 28.36
N ILE A 135 -0.34 5.90 28.93
CA ILE A 135 -1.61 6.06 28.21
C ILE A 135 -2.42 7.24 28.75
N TYR A 136 -2.85 8.12 27.84
CA TYR A 136 -3.56 9.37 28.13
C TYR A 136 -4.83 9.48 27.28
N TYR A 137 -5.81 10.26 27.76
CA TYR A 137 -7.08 10.51 27.08
C TYR A 137 -7.33 12.00 26.95
N GLU A 138 -7.74 12.44 25.75
CA GLU A 138 -8.05 13.82 25.34
C GLU A 138 -6.90 14.82 25.44
N THR A 139 -6.16 14.82 26.55
CA THR A 139 -4.99 15.66 26.78
C THR A 139 -3.92 14.84 27.45
N LEU A 140 -2.73 14.86 26.88
CA LEU A 140 -1.52 14.39 27.56
C LEU A 140 -0.98 15.54 28.43
N ASN A 141 -0.71 15.27 29.70
CA ASN A 141 -0.18 16.26 30.64
C ASN A 141 0.73 15.58 31.66
N PHE A 142 2.05 15.73 31.47
CA PHE A 142 3.05 15.17 32.38
C PHE A 142 4.28 16.07 32.42
N SER A 143 5.25 15.70 33.25
CA SER A 143 6.45 16.49 33.45
C SER A 143 7.70 15.64 33.25
N LEU A 144 8.66 16.19 32.51
CA LEU A 144 9.95 15.57 32.21
C LEU A 144 11.10 16.40 32.74
N SER A 145 12.14 15.70 33.16
CA SER A 145 13.46 16.28 33.40
C SER A 145 14.26 16.34 32.07
N PRO A 146 15.30 17.17 31.97
CA PRO A 146 16.19 17.15 30.82
C PRO A 146 16.87 15.78 30.65
N ASN A 147 16.99 15.31 29.40
CA ASN A 147 17.53 14.00 29.00
C ASN A 147 16.68 12.79 29.40
N GLU A 148 15.42 13.00 29.79
CA GLU A 148 14.43 11.93 29.90
C GLU A 148 13.60 11.89 28.61
N ASP A 149 13.67 10.76 27.90
CA ASP A 149 12.79 10.50 26.77
C ASP A 149 11.49 9.89 27.25
N ASN A 150 10.41 10.17 26.51
CA ASN A 150 9.13 9.56 26.79
C ASN A 150 8.39 9.22 25.50
N ILE A 151 7.85 8.01 25.51
CA ILE A 151 6.88 7.57 24.51
C ILE A 151 5.57 7.34 25.22
N SER A 152 4.51 7.97 24.70
CA SER A 152 3.17 7.88 25.26
C SER A 152 2.15 7.72 24.16
N ILE A 153 1.03 7.07 24.49
CA ILE A 153 -0.14 6.98 23.64
C ILE A 153 -1.19 7.95 24.14
N LEU A 154 -1.73 8.77 23.25
CA LEU A 154 -2.86 9.65 23.49
C LEU A 154 -4.05 9.20 22.67
N ILE A 155 -5.16 8.93 23.34
CA ILE A 155 -6.44 8.61 22.72
C ILE A 155 -7.31 9.86 22.74
N SER A 156 -7.69 10.35 21.56
CA SER A 156 -8.55 11.52 21.44
C SER A 156 -9.54 11.30 20.30
N SER A 157 -10.82 11.61 20.51
CA SER A 157 -11.87 11.39 19.51
C SER A 157 -11.93 9.95 18.96
N ASN A 158 -11.68 8.94 19.82
CA ASN A 158 -11.55 7.52 19.46
C ASN A 158 -10.42 7.19 18.47
N GLN A 159 -9.41 8.04 18.38
CA GLN A 159 -8.23 7.85 17.53
C GLN A 159 -6.98 7.76 18.37
N GLN A 160 -6.05 6.91 17.96
CA GLN A 160 -4.82 6.60 18.68
C GLN A 160 -3.64 7.36 18.07
N PHE A 161 -2.97 8.16 18.90
CA PHE A 161 -1.79 8.93 18.53
C PHE A 161 -0.61 8.50 19.40
N ILE A 162 0.56 8.32 18.79
CA ILE A 162 1.80 8.04 19.51
C ILE A 162 2.60 9.33 19.58
N ILE A 163 3.02 9.68 20.80
CA ILE A 163 3.75 10.89 21.11
C ILE A 163 5.16 10.50 21.53
N TYR A 164 6.13 11.06 20.83
CA TYR A 164 7.55 10.95 21.15
C TYR A 164 8.03 12.31 21.64
N ILE A 165 8.61 12.32 22.83
CA ILE A 165 9.29 13.50 23.36
C ILE A 165 10.72 13.07 23.70
N THR A 166 11.66 13.60 22.93
CA THR A 166 13.09 13.45 23.17
C THR A 166 13.57 14.75 23.81
N THR A 167 14.02 14.71 25.06
CA THR A 167 14.52 15.91 25.73
C THR A 167 16.03 15.96 25.65
N GLY A 168 16.56 17.12 25.24
CA GLY A 168 17.99 17.38 25.22
C GLY A 168 18.32 18.69 25.91
N ILE A 169 19.61 18.89 26.21
CA ILE A 169 20.10 20.06 26.94
C ILE A 169 19.86 21.37 26.16
N LYS A 170 19.99 21.32 24.83
CA LYS A 170 19.82 22.49 23.94
C LYS A 170 18.56 22.42 23.11
N LEU A 171 18.20 21.22 22.64
CA LEU A 171 17.06 20.99 21.78
C LEU A 171 16.24 19.85 22.35
N SER A 172 14.94 20.03 22.42
CA SER A 172 13.99 18.94 22.62
C SER A 172 13.16 18.76 21.36
N GLU A 173 12.90 17.51 21.01
CA GLU A 173 12.19 17.12 19.80
C GLU A 173 10.88 16.46 20.17
N ILE A 174 9.79 16.92 19.57
CA ILE A 174 8.45 16.38 19.78
C ILE A 174 7.89 15.91 18.45
N ASN A 175 7.43 14.66 18.39
CA ASN A 175 6.69 14.12 17.25
C ASN A 175 5.37 13.52 17.73
N VAL A 176 4.30 13.84 17.02
CA VAL A 176 2.98 13.23 17.22
C VAL A 176 2.63 12.49 15.94
N ALA A 177 2.49 11.18 16.04
CA ALA A 177 2.21 10.29 14.92
C ALA A 177 0.81 9.68 15.06
N SER A 178 0.07 9.62 13.95
CA SER A 178 -1.22 8.93 13.86
C SER A 178 -1.02 7.51 13.36
N LEU A 179 -1.67 6.54 14.02
CA LEU A 179 -1.74 5.16 13.55
C LEU A 179 -2.71 4.96 12.39
N LYS A 180 -3.59 5.92 12.08
CA LYS A 180 -4.50 5.83 10.93
C LYS A 180 -4.16 6.87 9.86
N LYS A 181 -4.69 6.69 8.66
CA LYS A 181 -4.57 7.62 7.50
C LYS A 181 -5.28 8.99 7.72
N ILE A 182 -5.66 9.30 8.95
CA ILE A 182 -6.33 10.54 9.38
C ILE A 182 -5.36 11.64 9.82
N SER A 183 -4.04 11.44 9.72
CA SER A 183 -3.04 12.43 10.13
C SER A 183 -3.28 13.81 9.52
N GLU A 184 -3.90 13.85 8.33
CA GLU A 184 -4.24 15.07 7.61
C GLU A 184 -5.47 15.79 8.19
N CYS A 185 -6.34 15.10 8.94
CA CYS A 185 -7.56 15.64 9.56
C CYS A 185 -7.32 16.29 10.92
N PHE A 186 -6.15 16.08 11.53
CA PHE A 186 -5.84 16.56 12.88
C PHE A 186 -4.55 17.39 12.89
N THR A 187 -4.46 18.29 13.84
CA THR A 187 -3.24 18.96 14.29
C THR A 187 -3.07 18.71 15.79
N TYR A 188 -1.94 19.10 16.35
CA TYR A 188 -1.78 19.12 17.80
C TYR A 188 -1.30 20.49 18.29
N ASP A 189 -1.72 20.82 19.51
CA ASP A 189 -1.24 21.97 20.26
C ASP A 189 -0.29 21.47 21.35
N LEU A 190 0.90 22.05 21.42
CA LEU A 190 1.90 21.80 22.46
C LEU A 190 2.01 23.03 23.35
N LYS A 191 1.85 22.82 24.66
CA LYS A 191 2.10 23.83 25.68
C LYS A 191 3.14 23.35 26.67
N LEU A 192 4.24 24.09 26.77
CA LEU A 192 5.28 23.93 27.76
C LEU A 192 5.05 24.92 28.88
N SER A 193 5.10 24.47 30.12
CA SER A 193 4.99 25.35 31.29
C SER A 193 5.98 24.95 32.36
N SER A 194 6.48 25.93 33.10
CA SER A 194 7.25 25.64 34.29
C SER A 194 6.35 25.11 35.40
N THR A 195 6.92 24.32 36.30
CA THR A 195 6.27 23.93 37.54
C THR A 195 6.39 25.00 38.63
N CYS A 196 7.33 25.94 38.49
CA CYS A 196 7.63 26.94 39.50
C CYS A 196 7.06 28.34 39.21
N ASN A 197 6.59 28.61 37.99
CA ASN A 197 5.98 29.88 37.61
C ASN A 197 4.83 29.70 36.61
N ASN A 198 3.98 30.73 36.45
CA ASN A 198 2.81 30.71 35.55
C ASN A 198 3.15 31.03 34.08
N THR A 199 4.42 31.03 33.69
CA THR A 199 4.80 31.29 32.30
C THR A 199 4.68 30.02 31.46
N PHE A 200 4.34 30.19 30.18
CA PHE A 200 4.21 29.08 29.25
C PHE A 200 4.63 29.49 27.84
N VAL A 201 5.06 28.50 27.08
CA VAL A 201 5.28 28.60 25.63
C VAL A 201 4.27 27.68 24.96
N ALA A 202 3.58 28.17 23.93
CA ALA A 202 2.58 27.41 23.20
C ALA A 202 2.94 27.37 21.71
N TYR A 203 2.74 26.21 21.11
CA TYR A 203 2.85 25.95 19.68
C TYR A 203 1.52 25.36 19.23
N GLU A 204 0.77 26.11 18.44
CA GLU A 204 -0.55 25.71 18.00
C GLU A 204 -0.52 25.10 16.59
N ASN A 205 -1.50 24.24 16.30
CA ASN A 205 -1.75 23.67 14.99
C ASN A 205 -0.53 22.98 14.35
N GLN A 206 0.30 22.32 15.16
CA GLN A 206 1.43 21.57 14.66
C GLN A 206 0.95 20.33 13.88
N PRO A 207 1.63 19.98 12.77
CA PRO A 207 1.22 18.86 11.92
C PRO A 207 1.45 17.52 12.62
N ILE A 208 0.57 16.55 12.35
CA ILE A 208 0.69 15.17 12.82
C ILE A 208 1.30 14.32 11.70
N SER A 209 2.32 13.52 12.02
CA SER A 209 2.95 12.58 11.10
C SER A 209 2.13 11.29 10.96
N LYS A 210 2.38 10.52 9.90
CA LYS A 210 1.92 9.13 9.82
C LYS A 210 2.91 8.28 10.62
N TYR A 211 2.39 7.33 11.39
CA TYR A 211 3.25 6.39 12.11
C TYR A 211 4.03 5.51 11.14
N ASP A 212 5.34 5.44 11.36
CA ASP A 212 6.27 4.58 10.63
C ASP A 212 7.08 3.77 11.66
N GLU A 213 7.10 2.44 11.50
CA GLU A 213 7.72 1.52 12.47
C GLU A 213 9.25 1.59 12.44
N ILE A 214 9.87 1.93 11.30
CA ILE A 214 11.33 2.09 11.18
C ILE A 214 11.77 3.38 11.86
N ASP A 215 11.09 4.49 11.57
CA ASP A 215 11.32 5.78 12.21
C ASP A 215 11.06 5.72 13.74
N HIS A 216 10.11 4.88 14.17
CA HIS A 216 9.93 4.54 15.58
C HIS A 216 11.14 3.81 16.17
N LEU A 217 11.61 2.74 15.51
CA LEU A 217 12.75 1.95 15.95
C LEU A 217 14.05 2.76 16.04
N LEU A 218 14.32 3.62 15.06
CA LEU A 218 15.51 4.47 15.04
C LEU A 218 15.50 5.50 16.19
N ARG A 219 14.32 5.97 16.62
CA ARG A 219 14.20 6.82 17.82
C ARG A 219 14.36 6.04 19.11
N TYR A 220 13.89 4.79 19.13
CA TYR A 220 14.02 3.91 20.29
C TYR A 220 15.48 3.48 20.52
N ILE A 221 16.20 3.17 19.43
CA ILE A 221 17.58 2.68 19.45
C ILE A 221 18.51 3.85 19.08
N ARG A 222 18.91 4.68 20.05
CA ARG A 222 19.93 5.75 19.86
C ARG A 222 21.36 5.21 19.61
N SER A 223 21.51 4.00 19.08
CA SER A 223 22.78 3.30 18.94
C SER A 223 23.18 3.20 17.47
N ASP A 224 24.42 3.61 17.19
CA ASP A 224 25.07 3.53 15.87
C ASP A 224 25.31 2.09 15.37
N ASP A 225 24.89 1.06 16.13
CA ASP A 225 25.14 -0.37 15.88
C ASP A 225 23.84 -1.17 15.66
N CYS A 226 22.85 -0.58 14.99
CA CYS A 226 21.58 -1.28 14.73
C CYS A 226 21.64 -2.13 13.45
N ASP A 227 21.66 -3.47 13.60
CA ASP A 227 21.46 -4.40 12.49
C ASP A 227 19.95 -4.59 12.20
N LEU A 228 19.44 -3.85 11.21
CA LEU A 228 18.05 -3.89 10.76
C LEU A 228 17.76 -5.01 9.74
N SER A 229 18.71 -5.93 9.49
CA SER A 229 18.56 -6.98 8.46
C SER A 229 17.51 -8.06 8.79
N GLY A 230 17.07 -8.17 10.05
CA GLY A 230 16.12 -9.20 10.51
C GLY A 230 14.63 -8.81 10.47
N TYR A 231 14.27 -7.61 10.01
CA TYR A 231 12.90 -7.09 10.14
C TYR A 231 12.04 -7.41 8.89
N PRO A 232 10.94 -8.16 9.03
CA PRO A 232 10.08 -8.49 7.90
C PRO A 232 9.37 -7.23 7.39
N HIS A 233 9.61 -6.87 6.12
CA HIS A 233 9.01 -5.77 5.33
C HIS A 233 9.72 -4.41 5.34
N THR A 234 10.94 -4.29 5.86
CA THR A 234 11.62 -2.98 5.90
C THR A 234 12.41 -2.69 4.64
N LYS A 235 11.89 -1.85 3.73
CA LYS A 235 12.71 -1.09 2.76
C LYS A 235 13.61 -0.15 3.55
N VAL A 236 14.82 -0.57 3.89
CA VAL A 236 15.84 0.34 4.43
C VAL A 236 16.39 1.11 3.23
N GLU A 237 15.81 2.26 2.92
CA GLU A 237 16.45 3.20 2.00
C GLU A 237 17.65 3.83 2.71
N ASP A 238 18.80 3.91 2.01
CA ASP A 238 20.07 4.46 2.51
C ASP A 238 19.99 5.94 2.95
N ASN A 239 18.82 6.58 2.82
CA ASN A 239 18.53 7.92 3.31
C ASN A 239 17.19 7.90 4.06
N VAL A 240 17.19 7.42 5.31
CA VAL A 240 16.01 7.58 6.18
C VAL A 240 15.67 9.07 6.24
N PRO A 241 14.50 9.50 5.73
CA PRO A 241 14.13 10.90 5.79
C PRO A 241 13.95 11.26 7.26
N VAL A 242 14.76 12.20 7.77
CA VAL A 242 14.48 12.87 9.05
C VAL A 242 13.04 13.36 8.99
N ASN A 243 12.18 12.82 9.87
CA ASN A 243 10.74 12.99 9.80
C ASN A 243 10.36 14.48 9.68
N LYS A 244 9.76 14.85 8.55
CA LYS A 244 9.47 16.25 8.15
C LYS A 244 8.56 17.00 9.12
N PHE A 245 7.94 16.30 10.08
CA PHE A 245 6.96 16.85 11.02
C PHE A 245 7.46 16.89 12.48
N LEU A 246 8.78 16.85 12.67
CA LEU A 246 9.43 17.02 13.96
C LEU A 246 9.30 18.46 14.45
N LYS A 247 8.84 18.65 15.70
CA LYS A 247 8.87 19.94 16.35
C LYS A 247 10.08 20.07 17.26
N GLU A 248 11.03 20.91 16.85
CA GLU A 248 12.16 21.31 17.66
C GLU A 248 11.79 22.46 18.60
N VAL A 249 12.21 22.34 19.85
CA VAL A 249 12.07 23.34 20.90
C VAL A 249 13.46 23.72 21.40
N ASP A 250 13.81 25.00 21.28
CA ASP A 250 15.05 25.55 21.83
C ASP A 250 14.96 25.65 23.36
N MET A 251 15.65 24.76 24.04
CA MET A 251 15.67 24.68 25.50
C MET A 251 16.47 25.82 26.13
N THR A 252 17.33 26.50 25.37
CA THR A 252 18.04 27.71 25.81
C THR A 252 17.05 28.86 26.00
N ALA A 253 16.17 29.05 25.02
CA ALA A 253 15.09 30.04 25.11
C ALA A 253 14.10 29.69 26.23
N VAL A 254 13.73 28.41 26.36
CA VAL A 254 12.87 27.94 27.46
C VAL A 254 13.51 28.20 28.82
N LYS A 255 14.82 27.95 28.97
CA LYS A 255 15.56 28.21 30.21
C LYS A 255 15.59 29.70 30.58
N LEU A 256 15.75 30.58 29.60
CA LEU A 256 15.67 32.03 29.82
C LEU A 256 14.29 32.46 30.34
N LEU A 257 13.22 31.82 29.86
CA LEU A 257 11.84 32.14 30.22
C LEU A 257 11.40 31.53 31.56
N PHE A 258 11.80 30.29 31.84
CA PHE A 258 11.33 29.53 33.01
C PHE A 258 12.29 29.64 34.21
N GLY A 259 13.56 29.99 33.97
CA GLY A 259 14.61 30.02 34.98
C GLY A 259 15.07 28.62 35.37
N ASP A 260 14.23 27.90 36.11
CA ASP A 260 14.44 26.49 36.43
C ASP A 260 13.76 25.58 35.41
N ILE A 261 14.56 24.67 34.83
CA ILE A 261 14.13 23.65 33.86
C ILE A 261 14.33 22.23 34.40
N SER A 262 14.53 22.09 35.72
CA SER A 262 14.62 20.80 36.40
C SER A 262 13.43 19.90 36.08
N LYS A 263 12.25 20.50 35.92
CA LYS A 263 11.01 19.81 35.57
C LYS A 263 10.08 20.69 34.75
N ILE A 264 9.95 20.37 33.46
CA ILE A 264 9.05 21.08 32.53
C ILE A 264 7.78 20.26 32.34
N ARG A 265 6.63 20.92 32.39
CA ARG A 265 5.33 20.30 32.12
C ARG A 265 4.99 20.43 30.64
N TYR A 266 4.77 19.28 30.00
CA TYR A 266 4.34 19.13 28.62
C TYR A 266 2.84 18.85 28.62
N ARG A 267 2.09 19.70 27.91
CA ARG A 267 0.67 19.50 27.65
C ARG A 267 0.44 19.41 26.15
N ILE A 268 -0.05 18.28 25.67
CA ILE A 268 -0.37 18.05 24.25
C ILE A 268 -1.85 17.76 24.11
N THR A 269 -2.51 18.44 23.18
CA THR A 269 -3.94 18.26 22.86
C THR A 269 -4.08 18.07 21.36
N ILE A 270 -4.93 17.14 20.94
CA ILE A 270 -5.25 16.91 19.53
C ILE A 270 -6.40 17.82 19.13
N VAL A 271 -6.27 18.49 17.98
CA VAL A 271 -7.24 19.45 17.46
C VAL A 271 -7.70 18.98 16.08
N PRO A 272 -9.00 18.77 15.86
CA PRO A 272 -9.53 18.50 14.52
C PRO A 272 -9.34 19.74 13.64
N LYS A 273 -8.82 19.57 12.42
CA LYS A 273 -8.84 20.63 11.42
C LYS A 273 -10.30 20.86 11.02
N LYS A 274 -10.80 22.08 11.18
CA LYS A 274 -12.11 22.46 10.61
C LYS A 274 -12.06 22.20 9.11
N GLU A 275 -12.95 21.35 8.62
CA GLU A 275 -12.94 20.83 7.25
C GLU A 275 -12.71 21.92 6.20
N TYR A 276 -11.71 21.70 5.33
CA TYR A 276 -11.74 22.21 3.98
C TYR A 276 -12.87 21.44 3.28
N LYS A 277 -13.92 22.14 2.84
CA LYS A 277 -15.01 21.52 2.08
C LYS A 277 -14.44 20.93 0.80
N ASP A 278 -14.35 19.61 0.76
CA ASP A 278 -14.21 18.89 -0.50
C ASP A 278 -15.59 18.90 -1.16
N ASN A 279 -15.77 19.80 -2.12
CA ASN A 279 -16.92 19.74 -3.03
C ASN A 279 -16.75 18.50 -3.91
N ASN A 280 -17.15 17.33 -3.40
CA ASN A 280 -17.86 16.29 -4.14
C ASN A 280 -17.99 15.04 -3.27
N LYS A 281 -19.12 14.93 -2.57
CA LYS A 281 -19.91 13.71 -2.41
C LYS A 281 -21.15 14.08 -1.60
N GLU A 282 -22.12 14.70 -2.25
CA GLU A 282 -23.48 14.67 -1.73
C GLU A 282 -24.00 13.24 -1.86
N SER A 283 -24.27 12.65 -0.70
CA SER A 283 -25.31 11.65 -0.56
C SER A 283 -26.65 12.35 -0.77
N SER A 284 -27.42 11.94 -1.76
CA SER A 284 -28.87 12.15 -1.73
C SER A 284 -29.58 10.94 -2.34
N SER A 285 -30.57 10.53 -1.57
CA SER A 285 -31.47 9.41 -1.72
C SER A 285 -32.43 9.58 -2.91
N GLU A 286 -32.71 8.45 -3.54
CA GLU A 286 -34.00 8.08 -4.17
C GLU A 286 -34.62 9.08 -5.15
N ILE A 287 -34.18 9.02 -6.41
CA ILE A 287 -34.94 8.72 -7.65
C ILE A 287 -33.90 8.63 -8.79
N ALA A 288 -33.35 7.44 -9.11
CA ALA A 288 -32.43 7.27 -10.26
C ALA A 288 -32.17 5.79 -10.64
N THR A 289 -33.18 5.02 -11.02
CA THR A 289 -33.01 3.60 -11.41
C THR A 289 -32.65 3.38 -12.89
N VAL A 290 -32.28 4.42 -13.65
CA VAL A 290 -31.90 4.28 -15.07
C VAL A 290 -30.54 4.93 -15.41
N GLU A 291 -30.16 6.02 -14.73
CA GLU A 291 -28.88 6.71 -14.99
C GLU A 291 -27.68 6.05 -14.30
N ASN A 292 -27.87 5.46 -13.11
CA ASN A 292 -26.80 4.72 -12.42
C ASN A 292 -26.44 3.43 -13.17
N HIS A 293 -27.41 2.72 -13.75
CA HIS A 293 -27.14 1.55 -14.59
C HIS A 293 -26.37 1.90 -15.87
N LYS A 294 -26.63 3.04 -16.52
CA LYS A 294 -25.83 3.45 -17.70
C LYS A 294 -24.38 3.78 -17.35
N LYS A 295 -24.11 4.34 -16.15
CA LYS A 295 -22.76 4.63 -15.68
C LYS A 295 -21.97 3.35 -15.34
N GLU A 296 -22.59 2.40 -14.64
CA GLU A 296 -21.96 1.10 -14.32
C GLU A 296 -21.66 0.28 -15.58
N VAL A 297 -22.58 0.28 -16.57
CA VAL A 297 -22.41 -0.44 -17.84
C VAL A 297 -21.19 0.04 -18.62
N ASN A 298 -21.01 1.36 -18.74
CA ASN A 298 -19.84 1.90 -19.45
C ASN A 298 -18.51 1.55 -18.78
N ILE A 299 -18.47 1.42 -17.45
CA ILE A 299 -17.24 1.12 -16.69
C ILE A 299 -16.81 -0.33 -16.90
N VAL A 300 -17.76 -1.27 -16.89
CA VAL A 300 -17.49 -2.71 -17.08
C VAL A 300 -16.93 -2.96 -18.49
N ASP A 301 -17.60 -2.42 -19.50
CA ASP A 301 -17.18 -2.57 -20.90
C ASP A 301 -15.81 -1.92 -21.15
N GLU A 302 -15.58 -0.72 -20.63
CA GLU A 302 -14.28 -0.03 -20.75
C GLU A 302 -13.15 -0.81 -20.07
N SER A 303 -13.41 -1.41 -18.91
CA SER A 303 -12.42 -2.21 -18.17
C SER A 303 -12.06 -3.48 -18.93
N LEU A 304 -13.06 -4.17 -19.48
CA LEU A 304 -12.85 -5.39 -20.26
C LEU A 304 -12.09 -5.10 -21.56
N GLU A 305 -12.40 -4.02 -22.27
CA GLU A 305 -11.65 -3.63 -23.47
C GLU A 305 -10.19 -3.29 -23.16
N LYS A 306 -9.93 -2.56 -22.06
CA LYS A 306 -8.56 -2.27 -21.61
C LYS A 306 -7.80 -3.54 -21.22
N LEU A 307 -8.49 -4.51 -20.62
CA LEU A 307 -7.94 -5.81 -20.27
C LEU A 307 -7.59 -6.63 -21.52
N LYS A 308 -8.50 -6.72 -22.48
CA LYS A 308 -8.25 -7.36 -23.80
C LYS A 308 -7.07 -6.72 -24.50
N LYS A 309 -6.89 -5.41 -24.40
CA LYS A 309 -5.73 -4.70 -24.95
C LYS A 309 -4.40 -5.13 -24.30
N GLN A 310 -4.38 -5.52 -23.02
CA GLN A 310 -3.16 -6.08 -22.39
C GLN A 310 -2.75 -7.44 -22.98
N LEU A 311 -3.67 -8.12 -23.66
CA LEU A 311 -3.44 -9.40 -24.34
C LEU A 311 -3.01 -9.23 -25.81
N GLN A 312 -2.83 -8.00 -26.30
CA GLN A 312 -2.37 -7.76 -27.67
C GLN A 312 -0.84 -7.66 -27.74
N CYS A 313 -0.25 -8.31 -28.74
CA CYS A 313 1.17 -8.17 -29.03
C CYS A 313 1.46 -6.75 -29.54
N PRO A 314 2.45 -6.02 -28.99
CA PRO A 314 2.74 -4.65 -29.42
C PRO A 314 3.31 -4.53 -30.84
N ILE A 315 3.67 -5.66 -31.47
CA ILE A 315 4.26 -5.70 -32.81
C ILE A 315 3.20 -5.99 -33.87
N CYS A 316 2.55 -7.16 -33.81
CA CYS A 316 1.54 -7.54 -34.80
C CYS A 316 0.14 -7.00 -34.49
N MET A 317 -0.09 -6.48 -33.28
CA MET A 317 -1.42 -6.04 -32.79
C MET A 317 -2.48 -7.16 -32.75
N GLU A 318 -2.05 -8.40 -32.87
CA GLU A 318 -2.90 -9.59 -32.72
C GLU A 318 -2.93 -10.02 -31.25
N TYR A 319 -4.00 -10.72 -30.85
CA TYR A 319 -4.07 -11.30 -29.52
C TYR A 319 -3.03 -12.42 -29.34
N MET A 320 -2.39 -12.44 -28.19
CA MET A 320 -1.38 -13.44 -27.84
C MET A 320 -2.07 -14.72 -27.38
N ILE A 321 -2.53 -15.54 -28.34
CA ILE A 321 -3.37 -16.73 -28.11
C ILE A 321 -2.62 -18.04 -27.80
N ASP A 322 -1.29 -18.04 -27.86
CA ASP A 322 -0.43 -19.19 -27.58
C ASP A 322 0.69 -18.76 -26.62
N LYS A 323 1.95 -19.12 -26.87
CA LYS A 323 3.05 -18.81 -25.97
C LYS A 323 3.34 -17.31 -25.92
N ILE A 324 3.39 -16.78 -24.70
CA ILE A 324 3.72 -15.39 -24.41
C ILE A 324 5.11 -15.34 -23.78
N TYR A 325 5.99 -14.51 -24.32
CA TYR A 325 7.37 -14.37 -23.85
C TYR A 325 7.60 -12.99 -23.24
N SER A 326 8.39 -12.94 -22.16
CA SER A 326 8.82 -11.71 -21.50
C SER A 326 10.30 -11.43 -21.76
N CYS A 327 10.65 -10.16 -22.00
CA CYS A 327 12.06 -9.72 -21.93
C CYS A 327 12.50 -9.52 -20.47
N ASP A 328 13.78 -9.20 -20.26
CA ASP A 328 14.37 -8.98 -18.93
C ASP A 328 13.75 -7.79 -18.18
N GLU A 329 13.17 -6.83 -18.92
CA GLU A 329 12.43 -5.70 -18.34
C GLU A 329 10.94 -6.01 -18.13
N GLY A 330 10.45 -7.19 -18.55
CA GLY A 330 9.06 -7.60 -18.34
C GLY A 330 8.07 -7.26 -19.45
N HIS A 331 8.52 -6.73 -20.60
CA HIS A 331 7.66 -6.51 -21.77
C HIS A 331 7.32 -7.83 -22.45
N VAL A 332 6.06 -7.97 -22.90
CA VAL A 332 5.53 -9.22 -23.45
C VAL A 332 5.40 -9.20 -24.97
N LEU A 333 5.65 -10.35 -25.61
CA LEU A 333 5.49 -10.59 -27.05
C LEU A 333 4.85 -11.96 -27.30
N CYS A 334 4.11 -12.09 -28.41
CA CYS A 334 3.69 -13.41 -28.89
C CYS A 334 4.88 -14.20 -29.46
N ILE A 335 4.74 -15.52 -29.51
CA ILE A 335 5.75 -16.42 -30.11
C ILE A 335 6.17 -16.01 -31.52
N ASN A 336 5.23 -15.62 -32.39
CA ASN A 336 5.50 -15.30 -33.79
C ASN A 336 6.41 -14.08 -33.95
N CYS A 337 6.19 -13.04 -33.15
CA CYS A 337 7.06 -11.86 -33.15
C CYS A 337 8.38 -12.15 -32.42
N LYS A 338 8.34 -12.93 -31.33
CA LYS A 338 9.53 -13.28 -30.55
C LYS A 338 10.58 -14.02 -31.39
N ILE A 339 10.18 -14.94 -32.27
CA ILE A 339 11.15 -15.70 -33.09
C ILE A 339 11.84 -14.85 -34.17
N GLN A 340 11.30 -13.67 -34.50
CA GLN A 340 11.84 -12.77 -35.50
C GLN A 340 12.77 -11.69 -34.92
N LEU A 341 12.88 -11.63 -33.59
CA LEU A 341 13.57 -10.55 -32.87
C LEU A 341 14.59 -11.12 -31.88
N THR A 342 15.72 -10.44 -31.75
CA THR A 342 16.73 -10.72 -30.71
C THR A 342 16.63 -9.74 -29.55
N GLU A 343 16.12 -8.53 -29.81
CA GLU A 343 15.98 -7.45 -28.83
C GLU A 343 14.52 -7.02 -28.69
N CYS A 344 14.16 -6.59 -27.49
CA CYS A 344 12.83 -6.14 -27.17
C CYS A 344 12.54 -4.82 -27.90
N PRO A 345 11.44 -4.71 -28.67
CA PRO A 345 11.10 -3.48 -29.39
C PRO A 345 10.77 -2.31 -28.45
N SER A 346 10.35 -2.60 -27.21
CA SER A 346 9.96 -1.59 -26.22
C SER A 346 11.14 -1.01 -25.44
N CYS A 347 12.10 -1.84 -25.03
CA CYS A 347 13.21 -1.42 -24.16
C CYS A 347 14.61 -1.73 -24.70
N ARG A 348 14.74 -2.42 -25.84
CA ARG A 348 16.00 -2.78 -26.50
C ARG A 348 16.92 -3.72 -25.70
N THR A 349 16.42 -4.34 -24.64
CA THR A 349 17.13 -5.42 -23.93
C THR A 349 16.94 -6.76 -24.66
N GLU A 350 17.76 -7.76 -24.34
CA GLU A 350 17.69 -9.06 -24.99
C GLU A 350 16.32 -9.73 -24.77
N LEU A 351 15.74 -10.30 -25.83
CA LEU A 351 14.54 -11.12 -25.73
C LEU A 351 14.94 -12.51 -25.22
N GLY A 352 14.97 -12.64 -23.90
CA GLY A 352 15.21 -13.89 -23.20
C GLY A 352 14.25 -15.02 -23.59
N LYS A 353 14.43 -16.17 -22.94
CA LYS A 353 13.60 -17.38 -23.18
C LYS A 353 12.42 -17.49 -22.22
N LEU A 354 12.24 -16.51 -21.34
CA LEU A 354 11.27 -16.55 -20.26
C LEU A 354 9.84 -16.52 -20.82
N ARG A 355 9.07 -17.57 -20.50
CA ARG A 355 7.66 -17.70 -20.90
C ARG A 355 6.77 -17.22 -19.75
N ASN A 356 5.75 -16.44 -20.07
CA ASN A 356 4.84 -15.83 -19.11
C ASN A 356 3.58 -16.69 -18.93
N PHE A 357 3.73 -17.86 -18.30
CA PHE A 357 2.61 -18.76 -18.00
C PHE A 357 1.48 -18.12 -17.18
N PRO A 358 1.73 -17.23 -16.21
CA PRO A 358 0.66 -16.54 -15.51
C PRO A 358 -0.27 -15.76 -16.46
N LEU A 359 0.32 -15.08 -17.46
CA LEU A 359 -0.43 -14.31 -18.44
C LEU A 359 -1.17 -15.20 -19.44
N GLU A 360 -0.56 -16.30 -19.87
CA GLU A 360 -1.24 -17.31 -20.71
C GLU A 360 -2.48 -17.87 -20.02
N ASN A 361 -2.33 -18.26 -18.76
CA ASN A 361 -3.43 -18.77 -17.94
C ASN A 361 -4.54 -17.73 -17.66
N LEU A 362 -4.24 -16.43 -17.76
CA LEU A 362 -5.24 -15.36 -17.66
C LEU A 362 -5.93 -15.13 -19.00
N ALA A 363 -5.20 -15.24 -20.10
CA ALA A 363 -5.73 -15.10 -21.45
C ALA A 363 -6.80 -16.18 -21.75
N ASP A 364 -6.66 -17.38 -21.19
CA ASP A 364 -7.65 -18.46 -21.27
C ASP A 364 -9.03 -18.09 -20.70
N GLU A 365 -9.10 -17.15 -19.76
CA GLU A 365 -10.35 -16.74 -19.10
C GLU A 365 -11.06 -15.59 -19.83
N VAL A 366 -10.52 -15.09 -20.93
CA VAL A 366 -11.06 -13.94 -21.66
C VAL A 366 -11.64 -14.38 -23.00
N VAL A 367 -12.82 -13.86 -23.36
CA VAL A 367 -13.42 -14.10 -24.67
C VAL A 367 -12.86 -13.08 -25.67
N LEU A 368 -12.19 -13.57 -26.71
CA LEU A 368 -11.51 -12.74 -27.69
C LEU A 368 -12.17 -12.88 -29.08
N PRO A 369 -12.21 -11.79 -29.87
CA PRO A 369 -12.70 -11.85 -31.24
C PRO A 369 -11.68 -12.47 -32.19
N CYS A 370 -12.18 -13.09 -33.26
CA CYS A 370 -11.36 -13.63 -34.34
C CYS A 370 -10.45 -12.57 -34.96
N LEU A 371 -9.21 -12.95 -35.31
CA LEU A 371 -8.26 -12.16 -36.07
C LEU A 371 -8.87 -11.54 -37.35
N PHE A 372 -9.76 -12.29 -38.02
CA PHE A 372 -10.44 -11.88 -39.26
C PHE A 372 -11.73 -11.09 -39.00
N SER A 373 -11.93 -10.57 -37.79
CA SER A 373 -13.11 -9.75 -37.46
C SER A 373 -13.22 -8.51 -38.36
N LYS A 374 -12.08 -7.91 -38.74
CA LYS A 374 -12.03 -6.82 -39.71
C LYS A 374 -12.48 -7.22 -41.13
N ASN A 375 -12.40 -8.51 -41.46
CA ASN A 375 -12.84 -9.09 -42.73
C ASN A 375 -14.30 -9.59 -42.67
N GLY A 376 -15.02 -9.27 -41.59
CA GLY A 376 -16.43 -9.61 -41.39
C GLY A 376 -16.70 -10.86 -40.57
N CYS A 377 -15.68 -11.49 -39.96
CA CYS A 377 -15.91 -12.60 -39.05
C CYS A 377 -16.52 -12.13 -37.71
N GLU A 378 -17.67 -12.69 -37.32
CA GLU A 378 -18.35 -12.37 -36.06
C GLU A 378 -18.01 -13.34 -34.92
N PHE A 379 -17.11 -14.31 -35.16
CA PHE A 379 -16.77 -15.30 -34.15
C PHE A 379 -16.00 -14.67 -32.97
N THR A 380 -16.40 -15.05 -31.77
CA THR A 380 -15.72 -14.74 -30.50
C THR A 380 -15.65 -16.01 -29.66
N GLY A 381 -14.57 -16.19 -28.90
CA GLY A 381 -14.40 -17.37 -28.06
C GLY A 381 -13.19 -17.31 -27.13
N LYS A 382 -13.11 -18.25 -26.19
CA LYS A 382 -11.90 -18.52 -25.41
C LYS A 382 -10.80 -19.09 -26.31
N LEU A 383 -9.55 -19.05 -25.83
CA LEU A 383 -8.35 -19.35 -26.64
C LEU A 383 -8.42 -20.68 -27.40
N GLU A 384 -8.85 -21.77 -26.77
CA GLU A 384 -8.91 -23.09 -27.41
C GLU A 384 -9.84 -23.10 -28.64
N LEU A 385 -11.07 -22.59 -28.48
CA LEU A 385 -12.06 -22.53 -29.54
C LEU A 385 -11.67 -21.50 -30.62
N LEU A 386 -11.09 -20.38 -30.20
CA LEU A 386 -10.62 -19.34 -31.10
C LEU A 386 -9.50 -19.86 -32.01
N SER A 387 -8.51 -20.56 -31.46
CA SER A 387 -7.40 -21.14 -32.23
C SER A 387 -7.87 -22.21 -33.23
N GLN A 388 -8.91 -22.99 -32.88
CA GLN A 388 -9.54 -23.93 -33.82
C GLN A 388 -10.25 -23.17 -34.95
N HIS A 389 -11.09 -22.20 -34.60
CA HIS A 389 -11.82 -21.39 -35.57
C HIS A 389 -10.88 -20.66 -36.54
N GLU A 390 -9.84 -20.01 -36.04
CA GLU A 390 -8.89 -19.24 -36.85
C GLU A 390 -8.08 -20.11 -37.81
N ARG A 391 -8.02 -21.44 -37.65
CA ARG A 391 -7.42 -22.34 -38.65
C ARG A 391 -8.32 -22.59 -39.85
N GLU A 392 -9.63 -22.52 -39.65
CA GLU A 392 -10.65 -22.87 -40.65
C GLU A 392 -11.54 -21.68 -41.04
N CYS A 393 -11.23 -20.48 -40.54
CA CYS A 393 -12.03 -19.28 -40.76
C CYS A 393 -12.17 -18.96 -42.25
N VAL A 394 -13.41 -18.79 -42.70
CA VAL A 394 -13.76 -18.49 -44.09
C VAL A 394 -13.39 -17.06 -44.51
N HIS A 395 -13.07 -16.19 -43.56
CA HIS A 395 -12.73 -14.77 -43.76
C HIS A 395 -11.21 -14.50 -43.81
N LYS A 396 -10.40 -15.56 -43.98
CA LYS A 396 -8.93 -15.51 -44.05
C LYS A 396 -8.36 -14.64 -45.16
#